data_AF-A0ABD5DVE2-F1
#
_entry.id   AF-A0ABD5DVE2-F1
#
_cell.length_a   1.000
_cell.length_b   1.000
_cell.length_c   1.000
_cell.angle_alpha   90.00
_cell.angle_beta   90.00
_cell.angle_gamma   90.00
#
_symmetry.space_group_name_H-M   'P 1'
#
loop_
_entity.id
_entity.type
_entity.pdbx_description
1 polymer ?
#
loop_
_entity_poly.entity_id
_entity_poly.type
_entity_poly.pdbx_seq_one_letter_code
_entity_poly.pdbx_strand_id
1 'polypeptide(L)' 'GSQDIIVATFGQKGRQHRSRDNTPAILDEIASRYRLAAYSCQASTLSDIASVKKHYQTGIRAARNREK' A
#
# COMPACT_ATOMS: atom_id res chain seq x y z
N GLY A 1 -2.12 41.07 14.11
CA GLY A 1 -3.35 41.13 14.94
C GLY A 1 -3.10 40.53 16.31
N SER A 2 -4.04 40.60 17.25
CA SER A 2 -3.87 40.07 18.62
C SER A 2 -3.45 38.59 18.66
N GLN A 3 -3.86 37.80 17.67
CA GLN A 3 -3.47 36.41 17.50
C GLN A 3 -1.97 36.20 17.23
N ASP A 4 -1.32 37.12 16.51
CA ASP A 4 0.13 37.05 16.25
C ASP A 4 0.94 37.26 17.52
N ILE A 5 0.46 38.13 18.40
CA ILE A 5 1.11 38.45 19.67
C ILE A 5 1.03 37.24 20.62
N ILE A 6 -0.14 36.61 20.71
CA ILE A 6 -0.33 35.42 21.56
C ILE A 6 0.57 34.25 21.11
N VAL A 7 0.68 34.02 19.79
CA VAL A 7 1.59 32.98 19.24
C VAL A 7 3.06 33.34 19.47
N ALA A 8 3.44 34.61 19.40
CA ALA A 8 4.81 35.04 19.66
C ALA A 8 5.20 34.96 21.15
N THR A 9 4.26 35.21 22.07
CA THR A 9 4.52 35.23 23.52
C THR A 9 4.37 33.86 24.18
N PHE A 10 3.38 33.06 23.75
CA PHE A 10 3.05 31.77 24.39
C PHE A 10 3.07 30.59 23.41
N GLY A 11 3.11 30.84 22.10
CA GLY A 11 3.13 29.78 21.10
C GLY A 11 4.55 29.31 20.80
N GLN A 12 4.75 28.00 20.69
CA GLN A 12 5.89 27.49 19.95
C GLN A 12 5.67 27.78 18.46
N LYS A 13 6.61 28.48 17.82
CA LYS A 13 6.59 28.74 16.38
C LYS A 13 6.81 27.42 15.63
N GLY A 14 5.73 26.76 15.24
CA GLY A 14 5.75 25.53 14.44
C GLY A 14 4.61 24.58 14.80
N ARG A 15 4.24 23.68 13.86
CA ARG A 15 3.32 22.56 14.14
C ARG A 15 3.99 21.58 15.11
N GLN A 16 3.90 21.86 16.40
CA GLN A 16 4.52 21.06 17.47
C GLN A 16 3.70 19.82 17.86
N HIS A 17 2.46 19.69 17.40
CA HIS A 17 1.67 18.48 17.57
C HIS A 17 2.00 17.46 16.47
N ARG A 18 3.23 16.94 16.48
CA ARG A 18 3.46 15.62 15.89
C ARG A 18 2.81 14.63 16.84
N SER A 19 1.84 13.83 16.36
CA SER A 19 1.28 12.73 17.16
C SER A 19 2.42 11.87 17.68
N ARG A 20 2.23 11.21 18.84
CA ARG A 20 3.23 10.30 19.42
C ARG A 20 3.67 9.21 18.43
N ASP A 21 2.84 8.95 17.42
CA ASP A 21 3.01 7.99 16.34
C ASP A 21 3.79 8.53 15.13
N ASN A 22 4.22 9.79 15.15
CA ASN A 22 4.96 10.43 14.06
C ASN A 22 6.48 10.46 14.32
N THR A 23 6.98 9.47 15.07
CA THR A 23 8.42 9.23 15.17
C THR A 23 8.87 8.45 13.92
N PRO A 24 10.08 8.70 13.39
CA PRO A 24 10.59 7.97 12.22
C PRO A 24 10.52 6.45 12.39
N ALA A 25 10.83 5.93 13.59
CA ALA A 25 10.76 4.50 13.89
C ALA A 25 9.36 3.91 13.72
N ILE A 26 8.32 4.60 14.20
CA ILE A 26 6.92 4.13 14.06
C ILE A 26 6.49 4.20 12.58
N LEU A 27 6.87 5.25 11.86
CA LEU A 27 6.59 5.37 10.44
C LEU A 27 7.28 4.28 9.62
N ASP A 28 8.54 3.96 9.93
CA ASP A 28 9.31 2.92 9.25
C ASP A 28 8.72 1.53 9.50
N GLU A 29 8.25 1.26 10.72
CA GLU A 29 7.56 0.02 11.05
C GLU A 29 6.26 -0.11 10.26
N ILE A 30 5.42 0.92 10.26
CA ILE A 30 4.16 0.95 9.51
C ILE A 30 4.43 0.79 8.02
N ALA A 31 5.38 1.56 7.46
CA ALA A 31 5.74 1.49 6.06
C ALA A 31 6.23 0.09 5.66
N SER A 32 7.01 -0.58 6.53
CA SER A 32 7.48 -1.94 6.29
C SER A 32 6.34 -2.95 6.24
N ARG A 33 5.36 -2.84 7.14
CA ARG A 33 4.16 -3.68 7.13
C ARG A 33 3.34 -3.50 5.85
N TYR A 34 3.11 -2.24 5.44
CA TYR A 34 2.38 -1.94 4.22
C TYR A 34 3.12 -2.40 2.95
N ARG A 35 4.46 -2.24 2.90
CA ARG A 35 5.27 -2.74 1.78
C ARG A 35 5.12 -4.26 1.66
N LEU A 36 5.28 -4.99 2.76
CA LEU A 36 5.13 -6.45 2.76
C LEU A 36 3.74 -6.86 2.27
N ALA A 37 2.68 -6.27 2.81
CA ALA A 37 1.31 -6.55 2.41
C ALA A 37 1.07 -6.25 0.92
N ALA A 38 1.60 -5.12 0.41
CA ALA A 38 1.51 -4.75 -0.99
C ALA A 38 2.21 -5.77 -1.90
N TYR A 39 3.43 -6.18 -1.55
CA TYR A 39 4.16 -7.21 -2.29
C TYR A 39 3.42 -8.55 -2.30
N SER A 40 2.92 -9.00 -1.15
CA SER A 40 2.14 -10.24 -1.05
C SER A 40 0.86 -10.19 -1.90
N CYS A 41 0.13 -9.08 -1.84
CA CYS A 41 -1.08 -8.87 -2.64
C CYS A 41 -0.78 -8.89 -4.14
N GLN A 42 0.27 -8.17 -4.57
CA GLN A 42 0.70 -8.15 -5.96
C GLN A 42 1.13 -9.55 -6.43
N ALA A 43 1.92 -10.27 -5.64
CA ALA A 43 2.36 -11.62 -5.96
C ALA A 43 1.17 -12.60 -6.10
N SER A 44 0.20 -12.53 -5.18
CA SER A 44 -1.03 -13.34 -5.25
C SER A 44 -1.81 -13.03 -6.53
N THR A 45 -2.04 -11.74 -6.81
CA THR A 45 -2.78 -11.29 -8.00
C THR A 45 -2.13 -11.81 -9.30
N LEU A 46 -0.80 -11.73 -9.40
CA LEU A 46 -0.07 -12.23 -10.56
C LEU A 46 -0.17 -13.76 -10.69
N SER A 47 -0.16 -14.48 -9.56
CA SER A 47 -0.35 -15.93 -9.54
C SER A 47 -1.75 -16.33 -10.03
N ASP A 48 -2.79 -15.64 -9.57
CA ASP A 48 -4.17 -15.87 -9.97
C ASP A 48 -4.35 -15.64 -11.48
N ILE A 49 -3.80 -14.53 -12.00
CA ILE A 49 -3.79 -14.24 -13.44
C ILE A 49 -3.10 -15.36 -14.23
N ALA A 50 -1.96 -15.85 -13.75
CA ALA A 50 -1.23 -16.93 -14.42
C ALA A 50 -2.05 -18.23 -14.44
N SER A 51 -2.69 -18.56 -13.32
CA SER A 51 -3.56 -19.73 -13.19
C SER A 51 -4.74 -19.67 -14.15
N VAL A 52 -5.48 -18.55 -14.17
CA VAL A 52 -6.63 -18.33 -15.07
C VAL A 52 -6.19 -18.43 -16.54
N LYS A 53 -5.09 -17.79 -16.91
CA LYS A 53 -4.54 -17.88 -18.28
C LYS A 53 -4.22 -19.31 -18.68
N LYS A 54 -3.59 -20.08 -17.78
CA LYS A 54 -3.27 -21.49 -18.02
C LYS A 54 -4.53 -22.32 -18.21
N HIS A 55 -5.53 -22.16 -17.35
CA HIS A 55 -6.81 -22.88 -17.48
C HIS A 55 -7.52 -22.55 -18.79
N TYR A 56 -7.58 -21.27 -19.15
CA TYR A 56 -8.18 -20.83 -20.40
C TYR A 56 -7.49 -21.44 -21.63
N GLN A 57 -6.15 -21.40 -21.66
CA GLN A 57 -5.36 -22.00 -22.74
C GLN A 57 -5.56 -23.52 -22.84
N THR A 58 -5.61 -24.22 -21.71
CA THR A 58 -5.90 -25.66 -21.68
C THR A 58 -7.29 -25.94 -22.25
N GLY A 59 -8.30 -25.15 -21.88
CA GLY A 59 -9.66 -25.26 -22.42
C GLY A 59 -9.69 -25.10 -23.94
N ILE A 60 -9.01 -24.08 -24.49
CA ILE A 60 -8.90 -23.87 -25.94
C ILE A 60 -8.24 -25.06 -26.63
N ARG A 61 -7.13 -25.57 -26.07
CA ARG A 61 -6.42 -26.72 -26.65
C ARG A 61 -7.30 -27.97 -26.66
N ALA A 62 -8.03 -28.21 -25.58
CA ALA A 62 -8.96 -29.33 -25.49
C ALA A 62 -10.10 -29.22 -26.50
N ALA A 63 -10.66 -28.02 -26.70
CA ALA A 63 -11.70 -27.78 -27.71
C ALA A 63 -11.19 -28.07 -29.13
N ARG A 64 -10.02 -27.51 -29.50
CA ARG A 64 -9.40 -27.76 -30.82
C ARG A 64 -9.11 -29.23 -31.11
N ASN A 65 -8.80 -30.02 -30.09
CA ASN A 65 -8.54 -31.45 -30.25
C ASN A 65 -9.82 -32.27 -30.45
N ARG A 66 -10.99 -31.75 -30.07
CA ARG A 66 -12.29 -32.43 -30.28
C ARG A 66 -12.88 -32.13 -31.66
N GLU A 67 -12.44 -31.06 -32.31
CA GLU A 67 -12.87 -30.65 -33.65
C GLU A 67 -12.05 -31.31 -34.77
N LYS A 68 -10.98 -32.03 -34.43
CA LYS A 68 -10.15 -32.83 -35.34
C LYS A 68 -10.52 -34.30 -35.27
#